data_AF-A0A2S4ZXB9-F1
#
_entry.id   AF-A0A2S4ZXB9-F1
#
_cell.length_a   1.000
_cell.length_b   1.000
_cell.length_c   1.000
_cell.angle_alpha   90.00
_cell.angle_beta   90.00
_cell.angle_gamma   90.00
#
_symmetry.space_group_name_H-M   'P 1'
#
loop_
_entity.id
_entity.type
_entity.pdbx_description
1 polymer ?
#
loop_
_entity_poly.entity_id
_entity_poly.type
_entity_poly.pdbx_seq_one_letter_code
_entity_poly.pdbx_strand_id
1 'polypeptide(L)' 'MVFGSGRESERIDGLPISVFITNWFPLIFLTLLMLVGFVKNLRTNQISKAKSYVLIGLISLIIYPFRLPILDFFINLFQ' A
#
# COMPACT_ATOMS: atom_id res chain seq x y z
N MET A 1 -37.61 -21.38 -8.80
CA MET A 1 -37.82 -20.25 -7.87
C MET A 1 -37.74 -20.86 -6.47
N VAL A 2 -36.72 -20.63 -5.66
CA VAL A 2 -36.16 -19.35 -5.23
C VAL A 2 -34.65 -19.50 -5.06
N PHE A 3 -33.88 -18.71 -5.83
CA PHE A 3 -32.45 -18.52 -5.64
C PHE A 3 -32.25 -17.55 -4.47
N GLY A 4 -31.96 -18.06 -3.28
CA GLY A 4 -31.42 -17.30 -2.15
C GLY A 4 -29.91 -17.08 -2.34
N SER A 5 -29.53 -16.30 -3.35
CA SER A 5 -28.15 -16.06 -3.75
C SER A 5 -27.51 -14.92 -2.94
N GLY A 6 -26.51 -15.27 -2.12
CA GLY A 6 -25.17 -14.67 -2.15
C GLY A 6 -24.97 -13.16 -1.93
N ARG A 7 -26.00 -12.37 -1.60
CA ARG A 7 -25.91 -10.89 -1.54
C ARG A 7 -25.24 -10.31 -0.30
N GLU A 8 -24.89 -11.12 0.70
CA GLU A 8 -24.17 -10.62 1.88
C GLU A 8 -22.65 -10.69 1.73
N SER A 9 -22.12 -11.52 0.82
CA SER A 9 -20.67 -11.60 0.58
C SER A 9 -20.15 -10.40 -0.22
N GLU A 10 -20.92 -9.89 -1.20
CA GLU A 10 -20.54 -8.70 -2.00
C GLU A 10 -20.46 -7.41 -1.18
N ARG A 11 -21.14 -7.33 -0.03
CA ARG A 11 -21.10 -6.15 0.85
C ARG A 11 -19.80 -6.06 1.66
N ILE A 12 -19.10 -7.17 1.87
CA ILE A 12 -17.81 -7.17 2.57
C ILE A 12 -16.69 -6.66 1.63
N ASP A 13 -16.79 -6.98 0.33
CA ASP A 13 -15.87 -6.49 -0.70
C ASP A 13 -16.03 -4.99 -1.01
N GLY A 14 -17.21 -4.41 -0.75
CA GLY A 14 -17.52 -3.00 -0.99
C GLY A 14 -17.29 -2.04 0.20
N LEU A 15 -16.78 -2.52 1.34
CA LEU A 15 -16.47 -1.64 2.47
C LEU A 15 -15.25 -0.77 2.11
N PRO A 16 -15.33 0.57 2.22
CA PRO A 16 -14.21 1.46 1.88
C PRO A 16 -12.92 1.12 2.65
N ILE A 17 -13.06 0.47 3.81
CA ILE A 17 -11.95 -0.06 4.62
C ILE A 17 -11.25 -1.26 3.98
N SER A 18 -11.96 -2.19 3.33
CA SER A 18 -11.32 -3.36 2.69
C SER A 18 -10.54 -2.94 1.44
N VAL A 19 -11.08 -1.98 0.67
CA VAL A 19 -10.39 -1.34 -0.46
C VAL A 19 -9.20 -0.51 0.03
N PHE A 20 -9.34 0.22 1.14
CA PHE A 20 -8.23 0.95 1.75
C PHE A 20 -7.12 -0.01 2.22
N ILE A 21 -7.45 -1.06 2.97
CA ILE A 21 -6.45 -2.03 3.43
C ILE A 21 -5.76 -2.69 2.22
N THR A 22 -6.51 -3.17 1.24
CA THR A 22 -5.92 -3.85 0.06
C THR A 22 -5.02 -2.92 -0.76
N ASN A 23 -5.36 -1.63 -0.85
CA ASN A 23 -4.56 -0.67 -1.60
C ASN A 23 -3.43 -0.05 -0.80
N TRP A 24 -3.48 0.04 0.53
CA TRP A 24 -2.43 0.69 1.33
C TRP A 24 -1.51 -0.32 2.03
N PHE A 25 -1.98 -1.55 2.26
CA PHE A 25 -1.20 -2.62 2.90
C PHE A 25 0.11 -2.94 2.16
N PRO A 26 0.16 -3.04 0.81
CA PRO A 26 1.42 -3.30 0.12
C PRO A 26 2.46 -2.18 0.33
N LEU A 27 2.04 -0.91 0.37
CA LEU A 27 2.94 0.22 0.65
C LEU A 27 3.46 0.20 2.09
N ILE A 28 2.58 -0.09 3.06
CA ILE A 28 2.95 -0.21 4.48
C ILE A 28 3.94 -1.37 4.66
N PHE A 29 3.66 -2.51 4.05
CA PHE A 29 4.52 -3.69 4.10
C PHE A 29 5.88 -3.44 3.46
N LEU A 30 5.91 -2.82 2.28
CA LEU A 30 7.15 -2.43 1.60
C LEU A 30 7.96 -1.43 2.44
N THR A 31 7.30 -0.43 3.03
CA THR A 31 7.93 0.56 3.90
C THR A 31 8.58 -0.10 5.12
N LEU A 32 7.88 -1.04 5.76
CA LEU A 32 8.42 -1.81 6.89
C LEU A 32 9.67 -2.62 6.49
N LEU A 33 9.61 -3.33 5.37
CA LEU A 33 10.78 -4.10 4.87
C LEU A 33 11.98 -3.20 4.58
N MET A 34 11.75 -2.05 3.94
CA MET A 34 12.81 -1.08 3.64
C MET A 34 13.39 -0.48 4.92
N LEU A 35 12.55 -0.22 5.93
CA LEU A 35 12.97 0.33 7.22
C LEU A 35 13.82 -0.68 8.02
N VAL A 36 13.45 -1.97 8.01
CA VAL A 36 14.28 -3.03 8.59
C VAL A 36 15.63 -3.14 7.88
N GLY A 37 15.64 -3.13 6.55
CA GLY A 37 16.88 -3.13 5.75
C GLY A 37 17.76 -1.90 6.00
N PHE A 38 17.13 -0.73 6.14
CA PHE A 38 17.81 0.51 6.48
C PHE A 38 18.45 0.45 7.87
N VAL A 39 17.69 0.10 8.91
CA VAL A 39 18.20 0.01 10.30
C VAL A 39 19.31 -1.03 10.40
N LYS A 40 19.16 -2.19 9.74
CA LYS A 40 20.20 -3.23 9.73
C LYS A 40 21.50 -2.73 9.07
N ASN A 41 21.41 -2.05 7.93
CA ASN A 41 22.59 -1.53 7.21
C ASN A 41 23.20 -0.29 7.88
N LEU A 42 22.40 0.51 8.59
CA LEU A 42 22.87 1.62 9.41
C LEU A 42 23.69 1.11 10.59
N ARG A 43 23.21 0.05 11.27
CA ARG A 43 23.92 -0.59 12.39
C ARG A 43 25.24 -1.26 11.96
N THR A 44 25.38 -1.67 10.71
CA THR A 44 26.62 -2.25 10.16
C THR A 44 27.54 -1.23 9.48
N ASN A 45 27.28 0.08 9.65
CA ASN A 45 28.04 1.20 9.03
C ASN A 45 28.08 1.16 7.49
N GLN A 46 27.18 0.40 6.84
CA GLN A 46 27.09 0.32 5.38
C GLN A 46 26.16 1.43 4.86
N ILE A 47 26.53 2.70 5.08
CA ILE A 47 25.75 3.88 4.70
C ILE A 47 25.46 3.91 3.19
N SER A 48 26.40 3.44 2.37
CA SER A 48 26.21 3.34 0.91
C SER A 48 24.99 2.47 0.55
N LYS A 49 24.82 1.33 1.23
CA LYS A 49 23.66 0.44 1.02
C LYS A 49 22.40 0.99 1.66
N ALA A 50 22.50 1.63 2.83
CA ALA A 50 21.35 2.23 3.51
C ALA A 50 20.65 3.30 2.66
N LYS A 51 21.42 4.12 1.91
CA LYS A 51 20.88 5.13 0.98
C LYS A 51 19.97 4.53 -0.08
N SER A 52 20.28 3.34 -0.60
CA SER A 52 19.45 2.67 -1.61
C SER A 52 18.06 2.31 -1.08
N TYR A 53 17.93 1.93 0.20
CA TYR A 53 16.62 1.64 0.81
C TYR A 53 15.76 2.90 0.93
N VAL A 54 16.37 4.03 1.27
CA VAL A 54 15.67 5.32 1.33
C VAL A 54 15.24 5.75 -0.08
N LEU A 55 16.13 5.59 -1.07
CA LEU A 55 15.83 5.93 -2.47
C LEU A 55 14.67 5.09 -3.00
N ILE A 56 14.67 3.79 -2.76
CA ILE A 56 13.58 2.89 -3.19
C ILE A 56 12.28 3.28 -2.48
N GLY A 57 12.31 3.53 -1.16
CA GLY A 57 11.12 3.98 -0.43
C GLY A 57 10.55 5.28 -0.98
N LEU A 58 11.41 6.24 -1.34
CA LEU A 58 11.01 7.53 -1.89
C LEU A 58 10.43 7.38 -3.31
N ILE A 59 11.06 6.58 -4.16
CA ILE A 59 10.55 6.25 -5.51
C ILE A 59 9.21 5.52 -5.40
N SER A 60 9.10 4.54 -4.51
CA SER A 60 7.83 3.84 -4.26
C SER A 60 6.75 4.80 -3.79
N LEU A 61 7.04 5.74 -2.91
CA LEU A 61 6.07 6.75 -2.45
C LEU A 61 5.55 7.65 -3.59
N ILE A 62 6.39 7.97 -4.58
CA ILE A 62 6.01 8.77 -5.75
C ILE A 62 5.20 7.94 -6.76
N ILE A 63 5.58 6.68 -6.98
CA ILE A 63 4.94 5.83 -8.00
C ILE A 63 3.62 5.25 -7.49
N TYR A 64 3.52 4.92 -6.21
CA TYR A 64 2.37 4.22 -5.65
C TYR A 64 1.01 4.94 -5.82
N PRO A 65 0.91 6.28 -5.71
CA PRO A 65 -0.33 7.02 -5.98
C PRO A 65 -0.84 6.90 -7.42
N PHE A 66 0.02 6.56 -8.39
CA PHE A 66 -0.40 6.33 -9.78
C PHE A 66 -1.12 4.99 -9.97
N ARG A 67 -1.28 4.18 -8.92
CA ARG A 67 -2.10 2.98 -8.97
C ARG A 67 -3.58 3.40 -9.08
N LEU A 68 -4.25 2.97 -10.15
CA LEU A 68 -5.65 3.30 -10.49
C LEU A 68 -6.62 3.39 -9.29
N PRO A 69 -6.66 2.45 -8.33
CA PRO A 69 -7.62 2.50 -7.22
C PRO A 69 -7.37 3.65 -6.23
N ILE A 70 -6.13 4.11 -6.13
CA ILE A 70 -5.74 5.22 -5.24
C ILE A 70 -6.06 6.55 -5.92
N LEU A 71 -5.85 6.62 -7.24
CA LEU A 71 -6.20 7.76 -8.06
C LEU A 71 -7.72 8.01 -8.01
N ASP A 72 -8.52 6.94 -8.15
CA ASP A 72 -9.98 7.00 -8.00
C ASP A 72 -10.39 7.46 -6.59
N PHE A 73 -9.71 7.01 -5.53
CA PHE A 73 -9.98 7.48 -4.17
C PHE A 73 -9.73 8.98 -4.01
N PHE A 74 -8.64 9.52 -4.55
CA PHE A 74 -8.37 10.96 -4.51
C PHE A 74 -9.39 11.75 -5.32
N ILE A 75 -9.74 11.31 -6.53
CA ILE A 75 -10.76 11.98 -7.36
C ILE A 75 -12.11 12.05 -6.62
N ASN A 76 -12.55 10.95 -6.02
CA ASN A 76 -13.82 10.90 -5.27
C ASN A 76 -13.80 11.69 -3.96
N LEU A 77 -12.62 11.95 -3.36
CA LEU A 77 -12.49 12.76 -2.13
C LEU A 77 -12.58 14.26 -2.40
N PHE A 78 -12.23 14.69 -3.62
CA PHE A 78 -12.22 16.11 -4.02
C PHE A 78 -13.46 16.54 -4.84
N GLN A 79 -14.39 15.63 -5.14
CA GLN A 79 -15.74 15.93 -5.65
C GLN A 79 -16.76 16.04 -4.50
#